data_AF-A0A661A3U7-F1
#
_entry.id   AF-A0A661A3U7-F1
#
_cell.length_a   1.000
_cell.length_b   1.000
_cell.length_c   1.000
_cell.angle_alpha   90.00
_cell.angle_beta   90.00
_cell.angle_gamma   90.00
#
_symmetry.space_group_name_H-M   'P 1'
#
loop_
_entity.id
_entity.type
_entity.pdbx_description
1 polymer ?
#
loop_
_entity_poly.entity_id
_entity_poly.type
_entity_poly.pdbx_seq_one_letter_code
_entity_poly.pdbx_strand_id
1 'polypeptide(L)'
;MPNRSGFTLIELMIVVVIIGILAAVAIPNFISLAARAKDAAVKSNCHNTALAAEDFSVQNDGFYAATVAPLRGFFTDPVGVAGFLRNPYTQALSEPVDGIPNSSGQTGYVPVVIAGTNAGYWIRGYGKDATSGPNGDGIIFSATNGR
;
A
#
# COMPACT_ATOMS: atom_id res chain seq x y z
N MET A 1 57.59 -17.45 -7.45
CA MET A 1 56.72 -17.91 -8.55
C MET A 1 55.32 -18.13 -7.97
N PRO A 2 54.29 -17.36 -8.36
CA PRO A 2 52.97 -17.50 -7.76
C PRO A 2 52.28 -18.74 -8.33
N ASN A 3 51.90 -19.66 -7.44
CA ASN A 3 51.13 -20.86 -7.78
C ASN A 3 49.72 -20.44 -8.21
N ARG A 4 49.39 -20.55 -9.50
CA ARG A 4 48.03 -20.34 -9.99
C ARG A 4 47.20 -21.58 -9.66
N SER A 5 46.53 -21.56 -8.51
CA SER A 5 45.45 -22.52 -8.19
C SER A 5 44.25 -22.22 -9.09
N GLY A 6 44.01 -23.07 -10.08
CA GLY A 6 42.80 -23.03 -10.90
C GLY A 6 41.60 -23.60 -10.14
N PHE A 7 40.45 -22.94 -10.26
CA PHE A 7 39.16 -23.40 -9.72
C PHE A 7 38.73 -24.69 -10.44
N THR A 8 38.27 -25.70 -9.71
CA THR A 8 37.85 -26.96 -10.35
C THR A 8 36.42 -26.82 -10.92
N LEU A 9 36.15 -27.49 -12.04
CA LEU A 9 34.80 -27.54 -12.63
C LEU A 9 33.78 -28.18 -11.66
N ILE A 10 34.23 -29.14 -10.85
CA ILE A 10 33.38 -29.81 -9.86
C ILE A 10 33.03 -28.89 -8.68
N GLU A 11 33.95 -28.04 -8.22
CA GLU A 11 33.65 -27.00 -7.22
C GLU A 11 32.54 -26.08 -7.73
N LEU A 12 32.67 -25.61 -8.98
CA LEU A 12 31.67 -24.72 -9.55
C LEU A 12 30.32 -25.43 -9.76
N MET A 13 30.34 -26.72 -10.12
CA MET A 13 29.12 -27.52 -10.30
C MET A 13 28.36 -27.73 -8.99
N ILE A 14 29.04 -28.08 -7.89
CA ILE A 14 28.40 -28.27 -6.59
C ILE A 14 27.83 -26.94 -6.08
N VAL A 15 28.54 -25.83 -6.28
CA VAL A 15 28.08 -24.49 -5.88
C VAL A 15 26.77 -24.11 -6.57
N VAL A 16 26.66 -24.28 -7.89
CA VAL A 16 25.41 -23.94 -8.60
C VAL A 16 24.26 -24.87 -8.22
N VAL A 17 24.52 -26.14 -7.89
CA VAL A 17 23.50 -27.06 -7.39
C VAL A 17 22.96 -26.61 -6.04
N ILE A 18 23.85 -26.25 -5.09
CA ILE A 18 23.44 -25.77 -3.77
C ILE A 18 22.65 -24.45 -3.89
N ILE A 19 23.14 -23.48 -4.69
CA ILE A 19 22.42 -22.23 -4.94
C ILE A 19 21.06 -22.49 -5.59
N GLY A 20 20.97 -23.46 -6.51
CA GLY A 20 19.71 -23.87 -7.14
C GLY A 20 18.68 -24.39 -6.14
N ILE A 21 19.09 -25.24 -5.20
CA ILE A 21 18.20 -25.78 -4.14
C ILE A 21 17.73 -24.64 -3.21
N LEU A 22 18.65 -23.75 -2.80
CA LEU A 22 18.31 -22.62 -1.95
C LEU A 22 17.34 -21.65 -2.64
N ALA A 23 17.59 -21.33 -3.92
CA ALA A 23 16.73 -20.45 -4.72
C ALA A 23 15.32 -21.03 -4.90
N ALA A 24 15.20 -22.35 -5.14
CA ALA A 24 13.92 -23.02 -5.32
C ALA A 24 12.98 -22.86 -4.10
N VAL A 25 13.52 -22.86 -2.88
CA VAL A 25 12.73 -22.66 -1.65
C VAL A 25 12.59 -21.18 -1.30
N ALA A 26 13.63 -20.38 -1.50
CA ALA A 26 13.65 -18.98 -1.07
C ALA A 26 12.78 -18.05 -1.93
N ILE A 27 12.78 -18.22 -3.26
CA ILE A 27 12.06 -17.36 -4.20
C ILE A 27 10.54 -17.32 -3.93
N PRO A 28 9.81 -18.44 -3.81
CA PRO A 28 8.37 -18.39 -3.58
C PRO A 28 8.01 -17.73 -2.24
N ASN A 29 8.81 -17.99 -1.19
CA ASN A 29 8.60 -17.35 0.10
C ASN A 29 8.81 -15.83 0.03
N PHE A 30 9.89 -15.41 -0.65
CA PHE A 30 10.20 -13.99 -0.85
C PHE A 30 9.09 -13.24 -1.59
N ILE A 31 8.52 -13.82 -2.66
CA ILE A 31 7.40 -13.22 -3.40
C ILE A 31 6.19 -13.02 -2.48
N SER A 32 5.87 -14.02 -1.64
CA SER A 32 4.76 -13.92 -0.68
C SER A 32 4.99 -12.84 0.38
N LEU A 33 6.24 -12.70 0.86
CA LEU A 33 6.61 -11.71 1.85
C LEU A 33 6.54 -10.29 1.26
N ALA A 34 7.03 -10.11 0.03
CA ALA A 34 6.94 -8.85 -0.68
C ALA A 34 5.49 -8.41 -0.91
N ALA A 35 4.59 -9.34 -1.24
CA ALA A 35 3.16 -9.04 -1.37
C ALA A 35 2.54 -8.58 -0.04
N ARG A 36 2.79 -9.29 1.06
CA ARG A 36 2.30 -8.91 2.40
C ARG A 36 2.85 -7.55 2.86
N ALA A 37 4.10 -7.24 2.52
CA ALA A 37 4.69 -5.94 2.83
C ALA A 37 3.98 -4.80 2.08
N LYS A 38 3.60 -5.03 0.82
CA LYS A 38 2.80 -4.07 0.04
C LYS A 38 1.39 -3.90 0.61
N ASP A 39 0.71 -4.98 0.99
CA ASP A 39 -0.60 -4.92 1.65
C ASP A 39 -0.53 -4.11 2.96
N ALA A 40 0.53 -4.32 3.75
CA ALA A 40 0.76 -3.55 4.98
C ALA A 40 0.98 -2.05 4.69
N ALA A 41 1.68 -1.71 3.60
CA ALA A 41 1.86 -0.34 3.17
C ALA A 41 0.54 0.30 2.71
N VAL A 42 -0.35 -0.44 2.02
CA VAL A 42 -1.71 0.06 1.69
C VAL A 42 -2.49 0.35 2.97
N LYS A 43 -2.44 -0.54 3.96
CA LYS A 43 -3.06 -0.31 5.27
C LYS A 43 -2.53 0.95 5.95
N SER A 44 -1.22 1.21 5.85
CA SER A 44 -0.62 2.45 6.33
C SER A 44 -1.15 3.67 5.59
N ASN A 45 -1.31 3.60 4.26
CA ASN A 45 -1.89 4.69 3.48
C ASN A 45 -3.33 4.98 3.91
N CYS A 46 -4.15 3.93 4.11
CA CYS A 46 -5.50 4.11 4.63
C CYS A 46 -5.53 4.79 6.00
N HIS A 47 -4.61 4.42 6.89
CA HIS A 47 -4.50 5.06 8.20
C HIS A 47 -4.09 6.53 8.09
N ASN A 48 -3.11 6.86 7.25
CA ASN A 48 -2.68 8.24 7.02
C ASN A 48 -3.82 9.09 6.41
N THR A 49 -4.61 8.52 5.51
CA THR A 49 -5.81 9.17 4.96
C THR A 49 -6.87 9.41 6.04
N ALA A 50 -7.03 8.47 6.98
CA ALA A 50 -7.95 8.65 8.10
C ALA A 50 -7.50 9.81 8.98
N LEU A 51 -6.22 9.84 9.36
CA LEU A 51 -5.66 10.95 10.13
C LEU A 51 -5.85 12.30 9.43
N ALA A 52 -5.58 12.38 8.12
CA ALA A 52 -5.80 13.59 7.34
C ALA A 52 -7.27 14.03 7.32
N ALA A 53 -8.21 13.07 7.24
CA ALA A 53 -9.64 13.36 7.27
C ALA A 53 -10.10 13.87 8.65
N GLU A 54 -9.58 13.30 9.74
CA GLU A 54 -9.83 13.78 11.11
C GLU A 54 -9.23 15.18 11.33
N ASP A 55 -7.99 15.41 10.92
CA ASP A 55 -7.33 16.72 11.02
C ASP A 55 -8.08 17.80 10.24
N PHE A 56 -8.58 17.46 9.04
CA PHE A 56 -9.44 18.35 8.26
C PHE A 56 -10.74 18.66 9.02
N SER A 57 -11.39 17.64 9.60
CA SER A 57 -12.63 17.80 10.36
C SER A 57 -12.47 18.75 11.55
N VAL A 58 -11.36 18.62 12.30
CA VAL A 58 -11.01 19.51 13.41
C VAL A 58 -10.90 20.97 12.96
N GLN A 59 -10.41 21.21 11.74
CA GLN A 59 -10.26 22.56 11.18
C GLN A 59 -11.52 23.11 10.50
N ASN A 60 -12.53 22.28 10.28
CA ASN A 60 -13.74 22.62 9.50
C ASN A 60 -15.01 22.34 10.31
N ASP A 61 -15.03 22.75 11.58
CA ASP A 61 -16.20 22.67 12.47
C ASP A 61 -16.82 21.27 12.59
N GLY A 62 -16.01 20.22 12.44
CA GLY A 62 -16.45 18.82 12.49
C GLY A 62 -16.98 18.26 11.17
N PHE A 63 -16.89 19.01 10.07
CA PHE A 63 -17.26 18.56 8.73
C PHE A 63 -16.09 17.91 8.01
N TYR A 64 -16.37 16.77 7.38
CA TYR A 64 -15.36 16.06 6.59
C TYR A 64 -15.28 16.57 5.16
N ALA A 65 -14.13 16.33 4.53
CA ALA A 65 -13.90 16.70 3.15
C ALA A 65 -14.86 15.96 2.20
N ALA A 66 -15.38 16.65 1.18
CA ALA A 66 -16.20 16.03 0.13
C ALA A 66 -15.38 15.18 -0.86
N THR A 67 -14.08 15.46 -0.95
CA THR A 67 -13.11 14.81 -1.85
C THR A 67 -11.75 14.72 -1.16
N VAL A 68 -10.80 14.01 -1.77
CA VAL A 68 -9.43 13.91 -1.28
C VAL A 68 -8.64 15.21 -1.45
N ALA A 69 -9.03 16.09 -2.37
CA ALA A 69 -8.29 17.30 -2.71
C ALA A 69 -7.86 18.15 -1.50
N PRO A 70 -8.75 18.50 -0.55
CA PRO A 70 -8.35 19.23 0.67
C PRO A 70 -7.52 18.39 1.65
N LEU A 71 -7.58 17.06 1.61
CA LEU A 71 -6.79 16.18 2.46
C LEU A 71 -5.30 16.15 2.04
N ARG A 72 -5.00 16.58 0.81
CA ARG A 72 -3.64 16.52 0.25
C ARG A 72 -2.62 17.35 1.02
N GLY A 73 -3.06 18.43 1.67
CA GLY A 73 -2.19 19.28 2.50
C GLY A 73 -1.64 18.57 3.74
N PHE A 74 -2.22 17.44 4.12
CA PHE A 74 -1.85 16.67 5.31
C PHE A 74 -0.91 15.51 4.99
N PHE A 75 -0.64 15.22 3.71
CA PHE A 75 0.26 14.14 3.32
C PHE A 75 1.69 14.65 3.16
N THR A 76 2.59 14.13 3.99
CA THR A 76 4.03 14.23 3.79
C THR A 76 4.57 12.82 3.53
N ASP A 77 4.94 12.53 2.29
CA ASP A 77 5.69 11.32 1.97
C ASP A 77 7.07 11.38 2.64
N PRO A 78 7.64 10.27 3.15
CA PRO A 78 9.04 10.22 3.63
C PRO A 78 10.10 10.71 2.63
N VAL A 79 9.76 10.90 1.35
CA VAL A 79 10.63 11.47 0.31
C VAL A 79 10.36 12.97 0.06
N GLY A 80 9.51 13.60 0.87
CA GLY A 80 9.26 15.05 0.86
C GLY A 80 8.38 15.56 -0.29
N VAL A 81 7.76 14.67 -1.07
CA VAL A 81 6.80 15.08 -2.11
C VAL A 81 5.43 15.26 -1.47
N ALA A 82 5.03 16.52 -1.30
CA ALA A 82 3.76 16.88 -0.70
C ALA A 82 2.58 16.56 -1.64
N GLY A 83 1.47 16.11 -1.07
CA GLY A 83 0.18 16.10 -1.74
C GLY A 83 -0.34 14.75 -2.22
N PHE A 84 0.46 13.69 -2.23
CA PHE A 84 0.00 12.34 -2.51
C PHE A 84 0.84 11.31 -1.75
N LEU A 85 0.19 10.21 -1.36
CA LEU A 85 0.82 9.00 -0.89
C LEU A 85 1.20 8.11 -2.08
N ARG A 86 2.20 7.26 -1.88
CA ARG A 86 2.68 6.34 -2.92
C ARG A 86 1.89 5.04 -2.91
N ASN A 87 1.48 4.61 -4.09
CA ASN A 87 0.89 3.29 -4.30
C ASN A 87 1.96 2.19 -4.15
N PRO A 88 1.83 1.24 -3.22
CA PRO A 88 2.87 0.21 -2.98
C PRO A 88 3.09 -0.76 -4.14
N TYR A 89 2.14 -0.87 -5.07
CA TYR A 89 2.20 -1.80 -6.21
C TYR A 89 2.74 -1.15 -7.47
N THR A 90 2.29 0.07 -7.79
CA THR A 90 2.68 0.80 -9.00
C THR A 90 3.81 1.81 -8.78
N GLN A 91 4.11 2.15 -7.51
CA GLN A 91 5.05 3.20 -7.09
C GLN A 91 4.67 4.62 -7.54
N ALA A 92 3.46 4.82 -8.06
CA ALA A 92 2.94 6.14 -8.43
C ALA A 92 2.52 6.95 -7.19
N LEU A 93 2.68 8.27 -7.25
CA LEU A 93 2.14 9.22 -6.27
C LEU A 93 0.71 9.60 -6.64
N SER A 94 -0.23 8.71 -6.34
CA SER A 94 -1.64 8.82 -6.78
C SER A 94 -2.65 8.69 -5.65
N GLU A 95 -2.22 8.37 -4.44
CA GLU A 95 -3.13 8.00 -3.34
C GLU A 95 -3.33 9.17 -2.35
N PRO A 96 -4.47 9.26 -1.66
CA PRO A 96 -5.70 8.52 -1.90
C PRO A 96 -6.46 9.02 -3.15
N VAL A 97 -7.32 8.16 -3.70
CA VAL A 97 -8.25 8.49 -4.79
C VAL A 97 -9.66 8.81 -4.26
N ASP A 98 -10.41 9.64 -4.98
CA ASP A 98 -11.83 9.85 -4.72
C ASP A 98 -12.63 8.60 -5.07
N GLY A 99 -13.51 8.18 -4.16
CA GLY A 99 -14.39 7.02 -4.36
C GLY A 99 -13.82 5.71 -3.84
N ILE A 100 -14.42 4.60 -4.29
CA ILE A 100 -13.97 3.25 -3.95
C ILE A 100 -12.72 2.94 -4.80
N PRO A 101 -11.64 2.38 -4.22
CA PRO A 101 -10.46 1.98 -4.99
C PRO A 101 -10.84 0.94 -6.06
N ASN A 102 -10.20 1.02 -7.23
CA ASN A 102 -10.53 0.18 -8.39
C ASN A 102 -9.33 -0.57 -8.98
N SER A 103 -8.13 -0.26 -8.50
CA SER A 103 -6.87 -0.83 -8.99
C SER A 103 -6.00 -1.32 -7.83
N SER A 104 -5.00 -2.13 -8.19
CA SER A 104 -3.99 -2.66 -7.26
C SER A 104 -3.39 -1.57 -6.36
N GLY A 105 -3.37 -1.80 -5.05
CA GLY A 105 -2.69 -0.92 -4.10
C GLY A 105 -3.36 0.42 -3.81
N GLN A 106 -4.54 0.68 -4.37
CA GLN A 106 -5.21 1.97 -4.21
C GLN A 106 -5.85 2.13 -2.84
N THR A 107 -5.83 3.36 -2.34
CA THR A 107 -6.56 3.81 -1.15
C THR A 107 -7.64 4.78 -1.59
N GLY A 108 -8.89 4.40 -1.47
CA GLY A 108 -10.02 5.27 -1.79
C GLY A 108 -10.61 5.95 -0.56
N TYR A 109 -11.14 7.15 -0.74
CA TYR A 109 -11.87 7.94 0.24
C TYR A 109 -13.28 8.25 -0.27
N VAL A 110 -14.29 7.99 0.55
CA VAL A 110 -15.70 8.26 0.24
C VAL A 110 -16.32 9.03 1.41
N PRO A 111 -16.79 10.29 1.23
CA PRO A 111 -17.49 10.99 2.30
C PRO A 111 -18.83 10.31 2.61
N VAL A 112 -19.26 10.41 3.86
CA VAL A 112 -20.60 10.05 4.31
C VAL A 112 -21.39 11.34 4.50
N VAL A 113 -22.45 11.49 3.70
CA VAL A 113 -23.34 12.65 3.75
C VAL A 113 -24.58 12.30 4.57
N ILE A 114 -24.82 13.04 5.65
CA ILE A 114 -26.01 12.91 6.50
C ILE A 114 -26.72 14.25 6.52
N ALA A 115 -28.01 14.25 6.20
CA ALA A 115 -28.84 15.46 6.13
C ALA A 115 -28.19 16.60 5.30
N GLY A 116 -27.54 16.25 4.19
CA GLY A 116 -26.89 17.22 3.28
C GLY A 116 -25.50 17.68 3.71
N THR A 117 -24.93 17.10 4.77
CA THR A 117 -23.65 17.51 5.34
C THR A 117 -22.66 16.36 5.41
N ASN A 118 -21.39 16.60 5.11
CA ASN A 118 -20.33 15.59 5.21
C ASN A 118 -20.01 15.28 6.67
N ALA A 119 -20.68 14.27 7.22
CA ALA A 119 -20.64 13.93 8.62
C ALA A 119 -19.64 12.82 8.96
N GLY A 120 -19.12 12.10 7.96
CA GLY A 120 -18.13 11.03 8.15
C GLY A 120 -17.44 10.64 6.84
N TYR A 121 -16.77 9.49 6.86
CA TYR A 121 -16.12 8.91 5.70
C TYR A 121 -16.07 7.37 5.75
N TRP A 122 -15.84 6.78 4.58
CA TRP A 122 -15.30 5.43 4.40
C TRP A 122 -13.94 5.53 3.72
N ILE A 123 -12.96 4.83 4.24
CA ILE A 123 -11.67 4.64 3.57
C ILE A 123 -11.51 3.17 3.30
N ARG A 124 -11.11 2.82 2.07
CA ARG A 124 -10.92 1.43 1.65
C ARG A 124 -9.58 1.29 0.95
N GLY A 125 -8.86 0.21 1.24
CA GLY A 125 -7.61 -0.13 0.59
C GLY A 125 -7.76 -1.41 -0.22
N TYR A 126 -7.32 -1.39 -1.48
CA TYR A 126 -7.23 -2.58 -2.33
C TYR A 126 -5.83 -3.20 -2.24
N GLY A 127 -5.79 -4.52 -2.11
CA GLY A 127 -4.55 -5.31 -2.15
C GLY A 127 -4.02 -5.44 -3.58
N LYS A 128 -3.43 -6.59 -3.90
CA LYS A 128 -2.89 -6.85 -5.24
C LYS A 128 -3.94 -6.72 -6.35
N ASP A 129 -5.17 -7.21 -6.13
CA ASP A 129 -6.24 -7.18 -7.13
C ASP A 129 -7.63 -7.01 -6.47
N ALA A 130 -8.63 -6.61 -7.26
CA ALA A 130 -10.04 -6.42 -6.90
C ALA A 130 -10.79 -7.67 -6.41
N THR A 131 -10.12 -8.82 -6.29
CA THR A 131 -10.72 -10.11 -5.90
C THR A 131 -9.99 -10.76 -4.73
N SER A 132 -8.85 -10.20 -4.31
CA SER A 132 -7.94 -10.83 -3.35
C SER A 132 -8.19 -10.48 -1.87
N GLY A 133 -9.27 -9.74 -1.58
CA GLY A 133 -9.65 -9.35 -0.21
C GLY A 133 -10.29 -10.51 0.59
N PRO A 134 -10.40 -10.39 1.93
CA PRO A 134 -11.00 -11.42 2.80
C PRO A 134 -12.42 -11.83 2.41
N ASN A 135 -13.16 -10.92 1.76
CA ASN A 135 -14.54 -11.14 1.32
C ASN A 135 -14.67 -11.35 -0.20
N GLY A 136 -13.56 -11.52 -0.93
CA GLY A 136 -13.55 -11.66 -2.39
C GLY A 136 -13.78 -10.34 -3.17
N ASP A 137 -13.77 -9.21 -2.47
CA ASP A 137 -14.02 -7.86 -2.98
C ASP A 137 -12.74 -7.05 -3.23
N GLY A 138 -11.57 -7.64 -2.99
CA GLY A 138 -10.27 -6.96 -3.15
C GLY A 138 -9.93 -5.97 -2.03
N ILE A 139 -10.89 -5.65 -1.17
CA ILE A 139 -10.70 -4.77 -0.03
C ILE A 139 -9.92 -5.52 1.05
N ILE A 140 -8.70 -5.08 1.32
CA ILE A 140 -7.85 -5.66 2.39
C ILE A 140 -7.93 -4.85 3.68
N PHE A 141 -8.45 -3.63 3.62
CA PHE A 141 -8.63 -2.76 4.76
C PHE A 141 -9.80 -1.80 4.53
N SER A 142 -10.58 -1.55 5.59
CA SER A 142 -11.62 -0.53 5.59
C SER A 142 -11.61 0.21 6.94
N ALA A 143 -11.75 1.53 6.89
CA ALA A 143 -11.96 2.38 8.06
C ALA A 143 -13.19 3.26 7.85
N THR A 144 -13.88 3.60 8.93
CA THR A 144 -15.03 4.51 8.95
C THR A 144 -15.01 5.31 10.25
N ASN A 145 -15.53 6.53 10.21
CA ASN A 145 -15.75 7.34 11.41
C ASN A 145 -17.00 6.88 12.22
N GLY A 146 -17.75 5.87 11.74
CA GLY A 146 -18.84 5.25 12.50
C GLY A 146 -20.13 6.05 12.59
N ARG A 147 -20.34 6.99 11.67
CA ARG A 147 -21.58 7.78 11.50
C ARG A 147 -22.35 7.37 10.26
#